data_AF-A0A8X6PRA8-F1
#
_entry.id   AF-A0A8X6PRA8-F1
#
_cell.length_a   1.000
_cell.length_b   1.000
_cell.length_c   1.000
_cell.angle_alpha   90.00
_cell.angle_beta   90.00
_cell.angle_gamma   90.00
#
_symmetry.space_group_name_H-M   'P 1'
#
loop_
_entity.id
_entity.type
_entity.pdbx_description
1 polymer ?
#
loop_
_entity_poly.entity_id
_entity_poly.type
_entity_poly.pdbx_seq_one_letter_code
_entity_poly.pdbx_strand_id
1 'polypeptide(L)'
;GKINEEVWRFLLTGGVALENPYPNPCPEWLSDRAWSEVVRASNLPHLEGLKECVQKNVSGWKQVYDSLNPHEIEYPTPFSTLDGLFKMTVLRCLRPDKLIPAVQNFVLKNMGQFYIEPPTFDLAGSYSDSNCCTPLIFVLSPGADPMAALLKFGTDIGLTGNRIQSISLGQGQGPIAKAMIDKALQDGSWVVLQNCHLASSWMNTLENICEEVITSDRTDVNFRLWLTSYPSDTFPVSVLQNGML
;
A
#
# COMPACT_ATOMS: atom_id res chain seq x y z
N GLY A 1 -1.81 -0.30 25.88
CA GLY A 1 -2.00 0.87 24.99
C GLY A 1 -3.48 1.26 24.95
N LYS A 2 -3.87 2.27 24.16
CA LYS A 2 -5.29 2.65 23.98
C LYS A 2 -6.12 1.63 23.18
N ILE A 3 -5.46 0.65 22.57
CA ILE A 3 -6.09 -0.40 21.76
C ILE A 3 -6.21 -1.68 22.60
N ASN A 4 -7.40 -2.24 22.68
CA ASN A 4 -7.63 -3.56 23.27
C ASN A 4 -7.18 -4.65 22.29
N GLU A 5 -6.22 -5.48 22.72
CA GLU A 5 -5.63 -6.51 21.85
C GLU A 5 -6.62 -7.58 21.40
N GLU A 6 -7.57 -7.98 22.25
CA GLU A 6 -8.55 -9.01 21.92
C GLU A 6 -9.49 -8.52 20.82
N VAL A 7 -9.97 -7.28 20.96
CA VAL A 7 -10.81 -6.63 19.96
C VAL A 7 -10.06 -6.42 18.66
N TRP A 8 -8.78 -6.02 18.73
CA TRP A 8 -7.94 -5.88 17.55
C TRP A 8 -7.74 -7.21 16.82
N ARG A 9 -7.38 -8.28 17.55
CA ARG A 9 -7.21 -9.62 16.97
C ARG A 9 -8.51 -10.13 16.35
N PHE A 10 -9.64 -9.88 17.00
CA PHE A 10 -10.94 -10.22 16.43
C PHE A 10 -11.22 -9.42 15.16
N LEU A 11 -10.93 -8.12 15.13
CA LEU A 11 -11.12 -7.30 13.93
C LEU A 11 -10.29 -7.81 12.74
N LEU A 12 -9.11 -8.38 12.98
CA LEU A 12 -8.28 -8.96 11.92
C LEU A 12 -8.75 -10.35 11.48
N THR A 13 -9.22 -11.19 12.41
CA THR A 13 -9.38 -12.65 12.16
C THR A 13 -10.83 -13.14 12.22
N GLY A 14 -11.70 -12.44 12.94
CA GLY A 14 -13.07 -12.87 13.27
C GLY A 14 -13.15 -13.88 14.40
N GLY A 15 -12.02 -14.09 15.09
CA GLY A 15 -11.86 -15.10 16.12
C GLY A 15 -11.86 -16.52 15.56
N VAL A 16 -11.65 -17.48 16.45
CA VAL A 16 -11.68 -18.90 16.10
C VAL A 16 -13.13 -19.35 15.93
N ALA A 17 -13.45 -20.02 14.83
CA ALA A 17 -14.78 -20.57 14.59
C ALA A 17 -15.07 -21.70 15.59
N LEU A 18 -15.90 -21.40 16.58
CA LEU A 18 -16.52 -22.37 17.47
C LEU A 18 -17.94 -22.68 16.97
N GLU A 19 -18.46 -23.86 17.30
CA GLU A 19 -19.88 -24.15 17.08
C GLU A 19 -20.75 -23.06 17.72
N ASN A 20 -21.66 -22.50 16.94
CA ASN A 20 -22.59 -21.49 17.40
C ASN A 20 -23.91 -22.16 17.80
N PRO A 21 -24.24 -22.26 19.11
CA PRO A 21 -25.48 -22.88 19.56
C PRO A 21 -26.70 -21.95 19.43
N TYR A 22 -26.51 -20.68 19.03
CA TYR A 22 -27.58 -19.69 18.97
C TYR A 22 -28.12 -19.57 17.54
N PRO A 23 -29.42 -19.84 17.30
CA PRO A 23 -30.01 -19.73 15.98
C PRO A 23 -30.00 -18.27 15.51
N ASN A 24 -29.81 -18.09 14.20
CA ASN A 24 -29.83 -16.79 13.56
C ASN A 24 -31.24 -16.18 13.62
N PRO A 25 -31.43 -15.01 14.25
CA PRO A 25 -32.75 -14.40 14.40
C PRO A 25 -33.26 -13.77 13.10
N CYS A 26 -32.42 -13.61 12.08
CA CYS A 26 -32.73 -12.88 10.87
C CYS A 26 -32.03 -13.44 9.61
N PRO A 27 -32.27 -14.72 9.26
CA PRO A 27 -31.62 -15.39 8.14
C PRO A 27 -31.98 -14.77 6.77
N GLU A 28 -33.02 -13.96 6.70
CA GLU A 28 -33.45 -13.26 5.48
C GLU A 28 -32.40 -12.26 4.96
N TRP A 29 -31.58 -11.69 5.84
CA TRP A 29 -30.61 -10.64 5.48
C TRP A 29 -29.25 -10.77 6.17
N LEU A 30 -29.14 -11.55 7.26
CA LEU A 30 -27.86 -11.83 7.90
C LEU A 30 -27.46 -13.29 7.66
N SER A 31 -26.27 -13.53 7.12
CA SER A 31 -25.77 -14.90 6.94
C SER A 31 -25.45 -15.57 8.28
N ASP A 32 -25.54 -16.90 8.35
CA ASP A 32 -25.17 -17.64 9.57
C ASP A 32 -23.71 -17.47 9.97
N ARG A 33 -22.84 -17.24 8.98
CA ARG A 33 -21.43 -16.88 9.22
C ARG A 33 -21.33 -15.54 9.96
N ALA A 34 -21.98 -14.50 9.43
CA ALA A 34 -22.01 -13.18 10.02
C ALA A 34 -22.63 -13.21 11.43
N TRP A 35 -23.75 -13.92 11.59
CA TRP A 35 -24.39 -14.13 12.88
C TRP A 35 -23.45 -14.82 13.89
N SER A 36 -22.71 -15.85 13.45
CA SER A 36 -21.73 -16.51 14.31
C SER A 36 -20.59 -15.57 14.71
N GLU A 37 -20.20 -14.61 13.87
CA GLU A 37 -19.26 -13.56 14.26
C GLU A 37 -19.87 -12.61 15.29
N VAL A 38 -21.13 -12.19 15.13
CA VAL A 38 -21.85 -11.36 16.12
C VAL A 38 -21.90 -12.05 17.48
N VAL A 39 -22.21 -13.35 17.51
CA VAL A 39 -22.23 -14.16 18.73
C VAL A 39 -20.86 -14.18 19.40
N ARG A 40 -19.78 -14.37 18.65
CA ARG A 40 -18.41 -14.35 19.20
C ARG A 40 -18.00 -12.95 19.67
N ALA A 41 -18.32 -11.92 18.89
CA ALA A 41 -18.05 -10.53 19.22
C ALA A 41 -18.75 -10.11 20.53
N SER A 42 -19.90 -10.72 20.84
CA SER A 42 -20.63 -10.49 22.08
C SER A 42 -19.90 -10.93 23.36
N ASN A 43 -18.77 -11.65 23.23
CA ASN A 43 -17.91 -12.04 24.36
C ASN A 43 -16.70 -11.11 24.51
N LEU A 44 -16.53 -10.11 23.62
CA LEU A 44 -15.43 -9.16 23.70
C LEU A 44 -15.73 -8.06 24.73
N PRO A 45 -14.68 -7.49 25.35
CA PRO A 45 -14.82 -6.34 26.23
C PRO A 45 -15.59 -5.20 25.55
N HIS A 46 -16.53 -4.58 26.26
CA HIS A 46 -17.39 -3.49 25.79
C HIS A 46 -18.38 -3.83 24.67
N LEU A 47 -18.47 -5.09 24.25
CA LEU A 47 -19.45 -5.60 23.30
C LEU A 47 -20.37 -6.65 23.94
N GLU A 48 -20.35 -6.76 25.26
CA GLU A 48 -21.21 -7.67 26.00
C GLU A 48 -22.69 -7.38 25.72
N GLY A 49 -23.46 -8.42 25.43
CA GLY A 49 -24.88 -8.28 25.10
C GLY A 49 -25.18 -7.92 23.64
N LEU A 50 -24.18 -7.86 22.75
CA LEU A 50 -24.39 -7.55 21.32
C LEU A 50 -25.37 -8.53 20.66
N LYS A 51 -25.17 -9.84 20.90
CA LYS A 51 -26.04 -10.89 20.38
C LYS A 51 -27.49 -10.68 20.82
N GLU A 52 -27.70 -10.47 22.12
CA GLU A 52 -29.01 -10.25 22.71
C GLU A 52 -29.68 -8.98 22.15
N CYS A 53 -28.90 -7.92 21.90
CA CYS A 53 -29.40 -6.69 21.30
C CYS A 53 -29.87 -6.90 19.86
N VAL A 54 -29.10 -7.63 19.05
CA VAL A 54 -29.49 -7.98 17.68
C VAL A 54 -30.77 -8.82 17.66
N GLN A 55 -30.89 -9.80 18.56
CA GLN A 55 -32.09 -10.62 18.70
C GLN A 55 -33.32 -9.80 19.09
N LYS A 56 -33.18 -8.84 20.01
CA LYS A 56 -34.29 -8.01 20.50
C LYS A 56 -34.71 -6.93 19.51
N ASN A 57 -33.78 -6.40 18.70
CA ASN A 57 -34.04 -5.31 17.78
C ASN A 57 -33.54 -5.60 16.36
N VAL A 58 -34.03 -6.69 15.77
CA VAL A 58 -33.71 -7.09 14.39
C VAL A 58 -33.94 -5.93 13.40
N SER A 59 -35.02 -5.18 13.55
CA SER A 59 -35.36 -4.07 12.64
C SER A 59 -34.33 -2.92 12.67
N GLY A 60 -33.84 -2.52 13.84
CA GLY A 60 -32.83 -1.46 13.96
C GLY A 60 -31.48 -1.89 13.40
N TRP A 61 -31.08 -3.13 13.63
CA TRP A 61 -29.84 -3.67 13.05
C TRP A 61 -29.95 -3.91 11.54
N LYS A 62 -31.14 -4.21 11.03
CA LYS A 62 -31.40 -4.23 9.58
C LYS A 62 -31.20 -2.86 8.95
N GLN A 63 -31.63 -1.76 9.60
CA GLN A 63 -31.35 -0.41 9.11
C GLN A 63 -29.84 -0.12 9.02
N VAL A 64 -29.05 -0.62 9.98
CA VAL A 64 -27.59 -0.54 9.90
C VAL A 64 -27.06 -1.37 8.74
N TYR A 65 -27.53 -2.61 8.59
CA TYR A 65 -27.12 -3.51 7.52
C TYR A 65 -27.43 -2.94 6.13
N ASP A 66 -28.62 -2.36 5.93
CA ASP A 66 -29.08 -1.82 4.65
C ASP A 66 -28.50 -0.42 4.34
N SER A 67 -27.84 0.23 5.31
CA SER A 67 -27.25 1.56 5.10
C SER A 67 -26.15 1.55 4.04
N LEU A 68 -26.06 2.62 3.25
CA LEU A 68 -24.95 2.83 2.32
C LEU A 68 -23.65 3.15 3.07
N ASN A 69 -23.74 3.85 4.21
CA ASN A 69 -22.63 4.28 5.04
C ASN A 69 -22.84 3.84 6.50
N PRO A 70 -22.85 2.52 6.78
CA PRO A 70 -23.10 1.99 8.13
C PRO A 70 -22.06 2.43 9.17
N HIS A 71 -20.86 2.81 8.72
CA HIS A 71 -19.79 3.30 9.58
C HIS A 71 -20.03 4.73 10.10
N GLU A 72 -20.89 5.51 9.44
CA GLU A 72 -21.20 6.91 9.78
C GLU A 72 -22.41 7.06 10.70
N ILE A 73 -23.30 6.07 10.76
CA ILE A 73 -24.53 6.13 11.56
C ILE A 73 -24.33 5.60 12.98
N GLU A 74 -25.23 5.95 13.88
CA GLU A 74 -25.29 5.37 15.22
C GLU A 74 -25.92 3.97 15.18
N TYR A 75 -25.44 3.09 16.06
CA TYR A 75 -26.02 1.75 16.22
C TYR A 75 -27.15 1.73 17.24
N PRO A 76 -28.02 0.70 17.24
CA PRO A 76 -29.05 0.56 18.24
C PRO A 76 -28.49 0.57 19.68
N THR A 77 -29.19 1.23 20.59
CA THR A 77 -28.88 1.24 22.04
C THR A 77 -28.76 -0.18 22.58
N PRO A 78 -27.75 -0.49 23.42
CA PRO A 78 -26.80 0.41 24.08
C PRO A 78 -25.54 0.76 23.26
N PHE A 79 -25.45 0.33 22.00
CA PHE A 79 -24.22 0.44 21.19
C PHE A 79 -24.13 1.75 20.37
N SER A 80 -25.03 2.70 20.59
CA SER A 80 -25.03 3.99 19.87
C SER A 80 -23.76 4.82 20.11
N THR A 81 -23.12 4.65 21.26
CA THR A 81 -21.90 5.37 21.66
C THR A 81 -20.60 4.62 21.31
N LEU A 82 -20.68 3.49 20.59
CA LEU A 82 -19.47 2.78 20.17
C LEU A 82 -18.64 3.63 19.21
N ASP A 83 -17.32 3.58 19.39
CA ASP A 83 -16.36 4.28 18.54
C ASP A 83 -15.11 3.41 18.30
N GLY A 84 -14.29 3.82 17.35
CA GLY A 84 -13.00 3.20 17.04
C GLY A 84 -13.11 1.70 16.77
N LEU A 85 -12.23 0.92 17.40
CA LEU A 85 -12.15 -0.52 17.17
C LEU A 85 -13.44 -1.25 17.52
N PHE A 86 -14.17 -0.84 18.57
CA PHE A 86 -15.40 -1.53 18.97
C PHE A 86 -16.49 -1.35 17.90
N LYS A 87 -16.67 -0.12 17.38
CA LYS A 87 -17.62 0.15 16.29
C LYS A 87 -17.23 -0.59 15.01
N MET A 88 -15.94 -0.60 14.67
CA MET A 88 -15.41 -1.32 13.50
C MET A 88 -15.57 -2.83 13.63
N THR A 89 -15.46 -3.40 14.84
CA THR A 89 -15.68 -4.83 15.08
C THR A 89 -17.12 -5.23 14.81
N VAL A 90 -18.10 -4.47 15.33
CA VAL A 90 -19.52 -4.71 15.01
C VAL A 90 -19.78 -4.52 13.52
N LEU A 91 -19.20 -3.48 12.91
CA LEU A 91 -19.32 -3.23 11.48
C LEU A 91 -18.81 -4.41 10.66
N ARG A 92 -17.64 -4.96 10.99
CA ARG A 92 -17.05 -6.10 10.31
C ARG A 92 -17.97 -7.32 10.31
N CYS A 93 -18.67 -7.56 11.42
CA CYS A 93 -19.62 -8.67 11.51
C CYS A 93 -20.82 -8.50 10.57
N LEU A 94 -21.30 -7.26 10.36
CA LEU A 94 -22.52 -6.98 9.60
C LEU A 94 -22.25 -6.60 8.13
N ARG A 95 -21.27 -5.73 7.90
CA ARG A 95 -20.92 -5.08 6.63
C ARG A 95 -19.39 -5.00 6.46
N PRO A 96 -18.71 -6.15 6.27
CA PRO A 96 -17.26 -6.19 6.12
C PRO A 96 -16.77 -5.38 4.90
N ASP A 97 -17.61 -5.20 3.87
CA ASP A 97 -17.34 -4.36 2.70
C ASP A 97 -17.14 -2.87 3.04
N LYS A 98 -17.66 -2.41 4.18
CA LYS A 98 -17.55 -1.02 4.65
C LYS A 98 -16.45 -0.81 5.68
N LEU A 99 -15.61 -1.82 5.93
CA LEU A 99 -14.53 -1.72 6.90
C LEU A 99 -13.43 -0.76 6.46
N ILE A 100 -13.09 -0.70 5.16
CA ILE A 100 -12.04 0.20 4.65
C ILE A 100 -12.38 1.68 4.91
N PRO A 101 -13.56 2.21 4.53
CA PRO A 101 -13.96 3.57 4.90
C PRO A 101 -13.98 3.82 6.43
N ALA A 102 -14.38 2.82 7.22
CA ALA A 102 -14.37 2.95 8.68
C ALA A 102 -12.96 3.10 9.25
N VAL A 103 -11.99 2.33 8.72
CA VAL A 103 -10.58 2.44 9.08
C VAL A 103 -10.01 3.79 8.65
N GLN A 104 -10.35 4.28 7.45
CA GLN A 104 -9.94 5.61 7.00
C GLN A 104 -10.46 6.71 7.93
N ASN A 105 -11.74 6.66 8.32
CA ASN A 105 -12.31 7.62 9.29
C ASN A 105 -11.62 7.53 10.65
N PHE A 106 -11.27 6.32 11.09
CA PHE A 106 -10.51 6.12 12.33
C PHE A 106 -9.11 6.74 12.26
N VAL A 107 -8.38 6.52 11.17
CA VAL A 107 -7.04 7.12 10.95
C VAL A 107 -7.15 8.64 10.83
N LEU A 108 -8.12 9.15 10.06
CA LEU A 108 -8.40 10.59 9.94
C LEU A 108 -8.63 11.25 11.31
N LYS A 109 -9.45 10.64 12.15
CA LYS A 109 -9.79 11.16 13.48
C LYS A 109 -8.61 11.15 14.46
N ASN A 110 -7.71 10.18 14.37
CA ASN A 110 -6.64 9.98 15.35
C ASN A 110 -5.26 10.47 14.89
N MET A 111 -4.99 10.48 13.58
CA MET A 111 -3.68 10.81 12.99
C MET A 111 -3.76 11.98 12.01
N GLY A 112 -4.93 12.24 11.42
CA GLY A 112 -5.16 13.35 10.49
C GLY A 112 -5.20 12.95 9.02
N GLN A 113 -5.57 13.90 8.17
CA GLN A 113 -5.86 13.69 6.74
C GLN A 113 -4.63 13.22 5.95
N PHE A 114 -3.44 13.68 6.32
CA PHE A 114 -2.17 13.30 5.69
C PHE A 114 -1.96 11.77 5.61
N TYR A 115 -2.49 11.00 6.57
CA TYR A 115 -2.31 9.55 6.63
C TYR A 115 -3.33 8.73 5.83
N ILE A 116 -4.33 9.39 5.22
CA ILE A 116 -5.31 8.74 4.35
C ILE A 116 -5.23 9.21 2.90
N GLU A 117 -4.43 10.24 2.64
CA GLU A 117 -4.19 10.75 1.29
C GLU A 117 -3.00 10.03 0.65
N PRO A 118 -3.12 9.57 -0.60
CA PRO A 118 -1.96 9.08 -1.33
C PRO A 118 -0.96 10.23 -1.52
N PRO A 119 0.35 9.99 -1.34
CA PRO A 119 1.35 11.02 -1.59
C PRO A 119 1.28 11.48 -3.05
N THR A 120 1.48 12.77 -3.28
CA THR A 120 1.60 13.31 -4.64
C THR A 120 2.90 12.81 -5.26
N PHE A 121 2.85 12.46 -6.56
CA PHE A 121 4.05 12.14 -7.33
C PHE A 121 4.98 13.36 -7.39
N ASP A 122 6.09 13.34 -6.63
CA ASP A 122 7.05 14.44 -6.55
C ASP A 122 8.42 14.02 -7.07
N LEU A 123 8.58 14.10 -8.39
CA LEU A 123 9.85 13.78 -9.05
C LEU A 123 10.98 14.73 -8.65
N ALA A 124 10.67 16.01 -8.39
CA ALA A 124 11.66 17.01 -8.05
C ALA A 124 12.20 16.80 -6.64
N GLY A 125 11.31 16.50 -5.68
CA GLY A 125 11.66 16.10 -4.33
C GLY A 125 12.54 14.85 -4.31
N SER A 126 12.10 13.76 -4.95
CA SER A 126 12.88 12.52 -5.01
C SER A 126 14.26 12.73 -5.65
N TYR A 127 14.36 13.56 -6.69
CA TYR A 127 15.66 13.91 -7.28
C TYR A 127 16.54 14.71 -6.33
N SER A 128 15.99 15.68 -5.60
CA SER A 128 16.72 16.53 -4.65
C SER A 128 17.25 15.72 -3.46
N ASP A 129 16.49 14.73 -3.01
CA ASP A 129 16.88 13.84 -1.91
C ASP A 129 17.83 12.72 -2.34
N SER A 130 18.00 12.53 -3.66
CA SER A 130 18.91 11.54 -4.25
C SER A 130 20.34 12.07 -4.46
N ASN A 131 21.28 11.15 -4.68
CA ASN A 131 22.64 11.46 -5.10
C ASN A 131 23.06 10.56 -6.28
N CYS A 132 24.30 10.70 -6.76
CA CYS A 132 24.80 9.94 -7.90
C CYS A 132 24.94 8.42 -7.66
N CYS A 133 24.95 7.97 -6.40
CA CYS A 133 25.04 6.55 -6.03
C CYS A 133 23.70 5.94 -5.65
N THR A 134 22.65 6.75 -5.50
CA THR A 134 21.32 6.28 -5.11
C THR A 134 20.44 6.11 -6.35
N PRO A 135 20.07 4.87 -6.74
CA PRO A 135 19.15 4.66 -7.84
C PRO A 135 17.75 5.15 -7.49
N LEU A 136 17.05 5.71 -8.49
CA LEU A 136 15.66 6.14 -8.38
C LEU A 136 14.76 5.14 -9.12
N ILE A 137 13.67 4.70 -8.48
CA ILE A 137 12.92 3.53 -8.90
C ILE A 137 11.44 3.88 -9.01
N PHE A 138 10.91 3.83 -10.23
CA PHE A 138 9.47 3.89 -10.45
C PHE A 138 8.85 2.50 -10.34
N VAL A 139 8.06 2.28 -9.30
CA VAL A 139 7.17 1.12 -9.19
C VAL A 139 5.89 1.40 -9.98
N LEU A 140 5.76 0.74 -11.12
CA LEU A 140 4.68 1.00 -12.07
C LEU A 140 3.39 0.34 -11.63
N SER A 141 2.28 1.08 -11.81
CA SER A 141 0.94 0.51 -11.85
C SER A 141 0.53 0.23 -13.29
N PRO A 142 -0.37 -0.74 -13.57
CA PRO A 142 -0.77 -1.07 -14.93
C PRO A 142 -1.22 0.17 -15.72
N GLY A 143 -0.56 0.43 -16.86
CA GLY A 143 -0.87 1.57 -17.73
C GLY A 143 -0.24 2.90 -17.34
N ALA A 144 0.53 2.97 -16.24
CA ALA A 144 1.32 4.15 -15.88
C ALA A 144 2.70 4.11 -16.55
N ASP A 145 3.12 5.22 -17.18
CA ASP A 145 4.46 5.41 -17.72
C ASP A 145 5.05 6.77 -17.27
N PRO A 146 6.08 6.78 -16.42
CA PRO A 146 6.69 8.00 -15.89
C PRO A 146 7.64 8.68 -16.89
N MET A 147 7.92 8.08 -18.06
CA MET A 147 8.95 8.56 -18.98
C MET A 147 8.71 9.99 -19.47
N ALA A 148 7.47 10.34 -19.80
CA ALA A 148 7.13 11.69 -20.26
C ALA A 148 7.40 12.74 -19.16
N ALA A 149 7.08 12.42 -17.91
CA ALA A 149 7.33 13.28 -16.77
C ALA A 149 8.85 13.41 -16.50
N LEU A 150 9.60 12.30 -16.58
CA LEU A 150 11.04 12.27 -16.37
C LEU A 150 11.80 13.09 -17.42
N LEU A 151 11.47 12.93 -18.70
CA LEU A 151 12.11 13.67 -19.80
C LEU A 151 11.81 15.17 -19.70
N LYS A 152 10.58 15.53 -19.35
CA LYS A 152 10.19 16.92 -19.10
C LYS A 152 11.00 17.50 -17.93
N PHE A 153 11.03 16.82 -16.79
CA PHE A 153 11.78 17.26 -15.62
C PHE A 153 13.27 17.44 -15.92
N GLY A 154 13.88 16.47 -16.61
CA GLY A 154 15.27 16.58 -17.04
C GLY A 154 15.51 17.82 -17.91
N THR A 155 14.62 18.11 -18.85
CA THR A 155 14.68 19.33 -19.66
C THR A 155 14.57 20.59 -18.79
N ASP A 156 13.63 20.61 -17.84
CA ASP A 156 13.38 21.74 -16.94
C ASP A 156 14.61 22.07 -16.06
N ILE A 157 15.42 21.07 -15.70
CA ILE A 157 16.67 21.25 -14.93
C ILE A 157 17.93 21.39 -15.82
N GLY A 158 17.77 21.51 -17.14
CA GLY A 158 18.86 21.80 -18.07
C GLY A 158 19.59 20.58 -18.65
N LEU A 159 19.04 19.37 -18.50
CA LEU A 159 19.52 18.19 -19.23
C LEU A 159 18.98 18.22 -20.65
N THR A 160 19.71 18.88 -21.54
CA THR A 160 19.36 18.97 -22.96
C THR A 160 20.11 17.94 -23.82
N GLY A 161 19.55 17.57 -24.97
CA GLY A 161 20.16 16.63 -25.92
C GLY A 161 20.12 15.18 -25.45
N ASN A 162 21.08 14.35 -25.86
CA ASN A 162 21.15 12.92 -25.53
C ASN A 162 21.76 12.63 -24.14
N ARG A 163 21.53 13.54 -23.18
CA ARG A 163 21.99 13.44 -21.78
C ARG A 163 21.07 12.60 -20.90
N ILE A 164 19.91 12.19 -21.42
CA ILE A 164 19.05 11.18 -20.80
C ILE A 164 18.91 10.05 -21.82
N GLN A 165 19.37 8.87 -21.47
CA GLN A 165 19.35 7.71 -22.35
C GLN A 165 18.51 6.61 -21.71
N SER A 166 17.59 6.04 -22.47
CA SER A 166 16.71 4.98 -21.99
C SER A 166 16.93 3.68 -22.76
N ILE A 167 16.84 2.56 -22.06
CA ILE A 167 16.88 1.22 -22.65
C ILE A 167 15.87 0.33 -21.94
N SER A 168 15.03 -0.38 -22.71
CA SER A 168 14.17 -1.43 -22.15
C SER A 168 14.98 -2.70 -21.93
N LEU A 169 15.03 -3.16 -20.70
CA LEU A 169 15.67 -4.41 -20.35
C LEU A 169 14.84 -5.58 -20.87
N GLY A 170 15.51 -6.45 -21.60
CA GLY A 170 14.98 -7.66 -22.19
C GLY A 170 16.13 -8.61 -22.52
N GLN A 171 15.82 -9.71 -23.19
CA GLN A 171 16.85 -10.70 -23.53
C GLN A 171 17.97 -10.06 -24.37
N GLY A 172 19.22 -10.17 -23.88
CA GLY A 172 20.41 -9.65 -24.57
C GLY A 172 20.69 -8.16 -24.40
N GLN A 173 19.87 -7.39 -23.70
CA GLN A 173 20.07 -5.94 -23.52
C GLN A 173 21.03 -5.58 -22.37
N GLY A 174 21.30 -6.51 -21.46
CA GLY A 174 22.15 -6.30 -20.28
C GLY A 174 23.54 -5.71 -20.58
N PRO A 175 24.31 -6.24 -21.54
CA PRO A 175 25.61 -5.66 -21.90
C PRO A 175 25.53 -4.22 -22.42
N ILE A 176 24.48 -3.88 -23.16
CA ILE A 176 24.25 -2.53 -23.69
C ILE A 176 23.90 -1.59 -22.54
N ALA A 177 23.00 -2.02 -21.64
CA ALA A 177 22.67 -1.27 -20.44
C ALA A 177 23.91 -0.98 -19.57
N LYS A 178 24.77 -1.98 -19.36
CA LYS A 178 26.03 -1.78 -18.62
C LYS A 178 26.94 -0.77 -19.31
N ALA A 179 27.13 -0.86 -20.63
CA ALA A 179 27.97 0.09 -21.36
C ALA A 179 27.42 1.52 -21.31
N MET A 180 26.09 1.68 -21.33
CA MET A 180 25.43 2.97 -21.14
C MET A 180 25.71 3.54 -19.75
N ILE A 181 25.60 2.71 -18.70
CA ILE A 181 25.93 3.11 -17.33
C ILE A 181 27.40 3.52 -17.25
N ASP A 182 28.34 2.67 -17.68
CA ASP A 182 29.78 2.93 -17.61
C ASP A 182 30.17 4.28 -18.26
N LYS A 183 29.52 4.64 -19.38
CA LYS A 183 29.70 5.95 -20.03
C LYS A 183 29.11 7.09 -19.20
N ALA A 184 27.88 6.91 -18.71
CA ALA A 184 27.14 7.91 -17.95
C ALA A 184 27.80 8.25 -16.61
N LEU A 185 28.50 7.29 -15.99
CA LEU A 185 29.32 7.54 -14.80
C LEU A 185 30.39 8.62 -15.03
N GLN A 186 30.88 8.77 -16.27
CA GLN A 186 31.94 9.73 -16.60
C GLN A 186 31.40 11.08 -17.08
N ASP A 187 30.30 11.11 -17.82
CA ASP A 187 29.76 12.34 -18.43
C ASP A 187 28.56 12.95 -17.67
N GLY A 188 28.16 12.32 -16.56
CA GLY A 188 27.06 12.77 -15.70
C GLY A 188 25.69 12.71 -16.37
N SER A 189 25.55 11.97 -17.47
CA SER A 189 24.25 11.72 -18.09
C SER A 189 23.37 10.80 -17.24
N TRP A 190 22.08 10.76 -17.55
CA TRP A 190 21.13 9.89 -16.88
C TRP A 190 20.88 8.65 -17.71
N VAL A 191 20.78 7.52 -17.04
CA VAL A 191 20.41 6.24 -17.65
C VAL A 191 19.07 5.81 -17.09
N VAL A 192 18.14 5.46 -17.97
CA VAL A 192 16.83 4.92 -17.61
C VAL A 192 16.73 3.47 -18.06
N LEU A 193 16.74 2.54 -17.12
CA LEU A 193 16.50 1.13 -17.39
C LEU A 193 15.02 0.86 -17.25
N GLN A 194 14.35 0.60 -18.36
CA GLN A 194 12.92 0.33 -18.38
C GLN A 194 12.62 -1.16 -18.23
N ASN A 195 11.49 -1.47 -17.64
CA ASN A 195 10.94 -2.82 -17.55
C ASN A 195 11.88 -3.84 -16.88
N CYS A 196 12.53 -3.47 -15.78
CA CYS A 196 13.51 -4.32 -15.09
C CYS A 196 12.95 -5.71 -14.72
N HIS A 197 11.69 -5.80 -14.30
CA HIS A 197 10.97 -7.06 -14.06
C HIS A 197 11.00 -8.08 -15.22
N LEU A 198 11.20 -7.65 -16.47
CA LEU A 198 11.30 -8.56 -17.62
C LEU A 198 12.68 -9.22 -17.75
N ALA A 199 13.69 -8.73 -17.04
CA ALA A 199 15.08 -9.15 -17.15
C ALA A 199 15.60 -9.82 -15.86
N SER A 200 14.85 -10.78 -15.33
CA SER A 200 15.19 -11.49 -14.07
C SER A 200 16.62 -12.02 -14.02
N SER A 201 17.17 -12.52 -15.13
CA SER A 201 18.54 -13.05 -15.18
C SER A 201 19.63 -11.97 -15.03
N TRP A 202 19.29 -10.71 -15.25
CA TRP A 202 20.22 -9.58 -15.17
C TRP A 202 20.15 -8.84 -13.83
N MET A 203 19.15 -9.13 -12.98
CA MET A 203 18.95 -8.44 -11.70
C MET A 203 20.15 -8.57 -10.75
N ASN A 204 20.79 -9.74 -10.67
CA ASN A 204 22.03 -9.90 -9.90
C ASN A 204 23.18 -9.04 -10.45
N THR A 205 23.22 -8.81 -11.77
CA THR A 205 24.23 -7.91 -12.36
C THR A 205 23.93 -6.45 -12.05
N LEU A 206 22.65 -6.06 -12.09
CA LEU A 206 22.22 -4.71 -11.69
C LEU A 206 22.57 -4.42 -10.23
N GLU A 207 22.34 -5.37 -9.33
CA GLU A 207 22.72 -5.30 -7.92
C GLU A 207 24.23 -5.04 -7.77
N ASN A 208 25.07 -5.88 -8.37
CA ASN A 208 26.53 -5.69 -8.34
C ASN A 208 26.96 -4.34 -8.94
N ILE A 209 26.28 -3.85 -9.99
CA ILE A 209 26.57 -2.53 -10.56
C ILE A 209 26.28 -1.44 -9.52
N CYS A 210 25.13 -1.49 -8.84
CA CYS A 210 24.76 -0.49 -7.85
C CYS A 210 25.68 -0.51 -6.62
N GLU A 211 26.16 -1.69 -6.20
CA GLU A 211 26.98 -1.83 -4.99
C GLU A 211 28.48 -1.60 -5.24
N GLU A 212 29.02 -2.10 -6.36
CA GLU A 212 30.48 -2.12 -6.59
C GLU A 212 30.95 -1.13 -7.64
N VAL A 213 30.11 -0.82 -8.63
CA VAL A 213 30.51 0.02 -9.78
C VAL A 213 30.16 1.48 -9.52
N ILE A 214 28.93 1.76 -9.10
CA ILE A 214 28.43 3.11 -8.85
C ILE A 214 28.89 3.57 -7.47
N THR A 215 30.09 4.13 -7.43
CA THR A 215 30.76 4.59 -6.21
C THR A 215 31.08 6.07 -6.29
N SER A 216 31.07 6.77 -5.15
CA SER A 216 31.19 8.23 -5.10
C SER A 216 32.52 8.77 -5.62
N ASP A 217 33.58 7.96 -5.60
CA ASP A 217 34.91 8.29 -6.11
C ASP A 217 35.05 8.13 -7.63
N ARG A 218 34.11 7.41 -8.27
CA ARG A 218 34.17 7.06 -9.69
C ARG A 218 33.02 7.60 -10.53
N THR A 219 32.08 8.30 -9.91
CA THR A 219 30.82 8.70 -10.53
C THR A 219 30.68 10.22 -10.54
N ASP A 220 30.33 10.78 -11.68
CA ASP A 220 29.98 12.20 -11.80
C ASP A 220 28.78 12.53 -10.90
N VAL A 221 28.85 13.65 -10.17
CA VAL A 221 27.82 14.05 -9.20
C VAL A 221 26.44 14.28 -9.81
N ASN A 222 26.36 14.54 -11.13
CA ASN A 222 25.11 14.75 -11.85
C ASN A 222 24.48 13.46 -12.39
N PHE A 223 25.25 12.36 -12.45
CA PHE A 223 24.75 11.07 -12.91
C PHE A 223 23.54 10.64 -12.07
N ARG A 224 22.54 10.06 -12.72
CA ARG A 224 21.43 9.38 -12.05
C ARG A 224 21.07 8.11 -12.80
N LEU A 225 20.84 7.04 -12.05
CA LEU A 225 20.27 5.80 -12.54
C LEU A 225 18.78 5.77 -12.20
N TRP A 226 17.94 5.71 -13.23
CA TRP A 226 16.50 5.58 -13.10
C TRP A 226 16.07 4.17 -13.53
N LEU A 227 15.21 3.53 -12.74
CA LEU A 227 14.73 2.18 -12.97
C LEU A 227 13.20 2.21 -13.08
N THR A 228 12.61 1.47 -14.02
CA THR A 228 11.16 1.26 -14.06
C THR A 228 10.85 -0.22 -13.95
N SER A 229 9.91 -0.58 -13.07
CA SER A 229 9.53 -1.97 -12.87
C SER A 229 8.12 -2.12 -12.32
N TYR A 230 7.41 -3.18 -12.73
CA TYR A 230 6.32 -3.71 -11.89
C TYR A 230 6.92 -4.37 -10.64
N PRO A 231 6.12 -4.50 -9.56
CA PRO A 231 6.49 -5.35 -8.43
C PRO A 231 6.91 -6.73 -8.91
N SER A 232 8.08 -7.21 -8.47
CA SER A 232 8.65 -8.49 -8.88
C SER A 232 9.50 -9.09 -7.76
N ASP A 233 9.32 -10.39 -7.51
CA ASP A 233 10.10 -11.14 -6.51
C ASP A 233 11.57 -11.32 -6.91
N THR A 234 11.90 -11.07 -8.17
CA THR A 234 13.26 -11.19 -8.72
C THR A 234 14.05 -9.88 -8.66
N PHE A 235 13.40 -8.76 -8.33
CA PHE A 235 14.08 -7.48 -8.25
C PHE A 235 14.96 -7.43 -6.98
N PRO A 236 16.22 -6.95 -7.05
CA PRO A 236 17.12 -7.03 -5.90
C PRO A 236 16.63 -6.21 -4.71
N VAL A 237 16.55 -6.84 -3.55
CA VAL A 237 16.09 -6.19 -2.31
C VAL A 237 17.04 -5.08 -1.88
N SER A 238 18.35 -5.28 -2.05
CA SER A 238 19.39 -4.28 -1.78
C SER A 238 19.16 -2.99 -2.56
N VAL A 239 18.85 -3.10 -3.86
CA VAL A 239 18.58 -1.95 -4.74
C VAL A 239 17.30 -1.23 -4.30
N LEU A 240 16.27 -1.96 -3.86
CA LEU A 240 15.05 -1.35 -3.31
C LEU A 240 15.28 -0.65 -1.97
N GLN A 241 16.09 -1.23 -1.09
CA GLN A 241 16.38 -0.68 0.24
C GLN A 241 17.27 0.56 0.17
N ASN A 242 18.22 0.57 -0.77
CA ASN A 242 19.18 1.66 -0.94
C ASN A 242 18.73 2.70 -1.98
N GLY A 243 17.67 2.42 -2.72
CA GLY A 243 17.10 3.30 -3.74
C GLY A 243 15.98 4.21 -3.22
N MET A 244 15.64 5.23 -4.00
CA MET A 244 14.50 6.11 -3.77
C MET A 244 13.30 5.63 -4.59
N LEU A 245 12.15 5.42 -3.95
CA LEU A 245 10.87 4.99 -4.56
C LEU A 245 9.95 6.17 -4.90
#